data_AF-A0A7C6TRR8-F1
#
_entry.id   AF-A0A7C6TRR8-F1
#
_cell.length_a   1.000
_cell.length_b   1.000
_cell.length_c   1.000
_cell.angle_alpha   90.00
_cell.angle_beta   90.00
_cell.angle_gamma   90.00
#
_symmetry.space_group_name_H-M   'P 1'
#
loop_
_entity.id
_entity.type
_entity.pdbx_description
1 polymer ?
#
loop_
_entity_poly.entity_id
_entity_poly.type
_entity_poly.pdbx_seq_one_letter_code
_entity_poly.pdbx_strand_id
1 'polypeptide(L)'
;APGSYGYRAATRLTDAEVALPSNLALTFAGNVIRSLLMFNYRGDGVFIANVPFVRQLGLVAGAFFVPGVAWLVWRWRRGRNLQMLTMLGVMLLPAALALAFPNEVPSAIRAIGALPAAVLVSAVALAIVWREVTGQLAGHRVGMVLAAGALVTALTYEAVATYPLYFRDYVAHQPDGNYSISLAIAKAICDFGDSGDAYIIVWPHWYDGNAVQAQLGRENPDWDNDLYDLHPDGPPFQGDPGAFMVIVHPEDEASLDTLRREFPKGVAIPQHKFDGSIAFITFYGER
;
A
#
# COMPACT_ATOMS: atom_id res chain seq x y z
N ALA A 1 3.24 23.94 -0.19
CA ALA A 1 3.11 25.11 0.70
C ALA A 1 2.32 24.72 1.96
N PRO A 2 2.63 25.28 3.15
CA PRO A 2 2.02 24.88 4.43
C PRO A 2 0.48 25.00 4.51
N GLY A 3 -0.14 25.82 3.64
CA GLY A 3 -1.59 25.98 3.57
C GLY A 3 -2.38 24.79 3.00
N SER A 4 -1.75 23.87 2.26
CA SER A 4 -2.43 22.72 1.65
C SER A 4 -2.81 21.62 2.64
N TYR A 5 -2.15 21.57 3.80
CA TYR A 5 -2.43 20.58 4.85
C TYR A 5 -3.68 20.94 5.66
N GLY A 6 -3.83 22.22 6.03
CA GLY A 6 -5.02 22.72 6.72
C GLY A 6 -6.26 22.68 5.83
N TYR A 7 -6.12 23.01 4.54
CA TYR A 7 -7.20 22.92 3.57
C TYR A 7 -7.72 21.48 3.41
N ARG A 8 -6.83 20.48 3.29
CA ARG A 8 -7.20 19.05 3.19
C ARG A 8 -7.84 18.46 4.46
N ALA A 9 -7.50 18.99 5.64
CA ALA A 9 -8.14 18.59 6.89
C ALA A 9 -9.50 19.26 7.06
N ALA A 10 -9.62 20.55 6.69
CA ALA A 10 -10.85 21.30 6.75
C ALA A 10 -11.88 20.80 5.73
N THR A 11 -11.50 20.53 4.48
CA THR A 11 -12.42 20.02 3.44
C THR A 11 -13.01 18.65 3.75
N ARG A 12 -12.37 17.87 4.63
CA ARG A 12 -12.86 16.56 5.09
C ARG A 12 -13.71 16.62 6.37
N LEU A 13 -13.69 17.75 7.08
CA LEU A 13 -14.40 17.97 8.34
C LEU A 13 -15.59 18.93 8.20
N THR A 14 -15.68 19.71 7.11
CA THR A 14 -16.74 20.69 6.87
C THR A 14 -17.38 20.55 5.48
N ASP A 15 -18.54 21.18 5.28
CA ASP A 15 -19.40 21.27 4.07
C ASP A 15 -18.70 21.79 2.78
N ALA A 16 -17.38 21.76 2.68
CA ALA A 16 -16.65 22.43 1.60
C ALA A 16 -16.65 21.67 0.25
N GLU A 17 -16.90 20.35 0.23
CA GLU A 17 -16.91 19.55 -1.02
C GLU A 17 -18.21 18.75 -1.25
N VAL A 18 -18.93 18.30 -0.21
CA VAL A 18 -20.17 17.50 -0.33
C VAL A 18 -21.14 17.90 0.78
N ALA A 19 -22.42 18.10 0.42
CA ALA A 19 -23.46 18.41 1.39
C ALA A 19 -23.54 17.34 2.49
N LEU A 20 -23.45 17.76 3.75
CA LEU A 20 -23.54 16.84 4.88
C LEU A 20 -24.85 16.03 4.85
N PRO A 21 -24.81 14.74 5.23
CA PRO A 21 -26.01 13.91 5.31
C PRO A 21 -27.06 14.53 6.23
N SER A 22 -28.34 14.37 5.88
CA SER A 22 -29.48 14.93 6.62
C SER A 22 -29.57 14.47 8.08
N ASN A 23 -28.89 13.38 8.47
CA ASN A 23 -28.84 12.91 9.85
C ASN A 23 -27.40 12.51 10.26
N LEU A 24 -26.66 13.48 10.79
CA LEU A 24 -25.27 13.33 11.23
C LEU A 24 -25.10 12.24 12.30
N ALA A 25 -26.01 12.18 13.27
CA ALA A 25 -25.93 11.21 14.36
C ALA A 25 -26.10 9.76 13.85
N LEU A 26 -27.04 9.54 12.94
CA LEU A 26 -27.25 8.23 12.32
C LEU A 26 -26.05 7.83 11.44
N THR A 27 -25.49 8.78 10.70
CA THR A 27 -24.29 8.55 9.88
C THR A 27 -23.09 8.18 10.75
N PHE A 28 -22.87 8.92 11.84
CA PHE A 28 -21.81 8.62 12.80
C PHE A 28 -21.97 7.23 13.41
N ALA A 29 -23.17 6.87 13.89
CA ALA A 29 -23.44 5.55 14.43
C ALA A 29 -23.19 4.44 13.40
N GLY A 30 -23.62 4.65 12.15
CA GLY A 30 -23.34 3.74 11.03
C GLY A 30 -21.83 3.59 10.77
N ASN A 31 -21.09 4.68 10.79
CA ASN A 31 -19.63 4.67 10.62
C ASN A 31 -18.90 3.96 11.75
N VAL A 32 -19.33 4.15 13.01
CA VAL A 32 -18.80 3.42 14.17
C VAL A 32 -19.03 1.92 14.00
N ILE A 33 -20.24 1.50 13.64
CA ILE A 33 -20.57 0.08 13.42
C ILE A 33 -19.71 -0.51 12.30
N ARG A 34 -19.61 0.16 11.15
CA ARG A 34 -18.76 -0.29 10.03
C ARG A 34 -17.29 -0.39 10.43
N SER A 35 -16.79 0.58 11.19
CA SER A 35 -15.40 0.61 11.69
C SER A 35 -15.13 -0.50 12.71
N LEU A 36 -16.11 -0.87 13.54
CA LEU A 36 -15.97 -2.02 14.45
C LEU A 36 -16.06 -3.35 13.69
N LEU A 37 -16.94 -3.45 12.71
CA LEU A 37 -17.13 -4.67 11.91
C LEU A 37 -15.99 -4.93 10.93
N MET A 38 -15.14 -3.93 10.63
CA MET A 38 -14.06 -4.07 9.66
C MET A 38 -13.05 -5.16 10.02
N PHE A 39 -12.88 -5.45 11.31
CA PHE A 39 -11.95 -6.46 11.79
C PHE A 39 -12.39 -7.89 11.47
N ASN A 40 -13.71 -8.17 11.43
CA ASN A 40 -14.24 -9.53 11.32
C ASN A 40 -15.14 -9.79 10.12
N TYR A 41 -15.79 -8.75 9.59
CA TYR A 41 -16.84 -8.88 8.59
C TYR A 41 -16.44 -8.31 7.23
N ARG A 42 -16.36 -6.99 7.10
CA ARG A 42 -16.10 -6.30 5.83
C ARG A 42 -15.16 -5.13 6.02
N GLY A 43 -13.96 -5.21 5.42
CA GLY A 43 -12.94 -4.18 5.54
C GLY A 43 -13.07 -3.03 4.55
N ASP A 44 -11.97 -2.31 4.38
CA ASP A 44 -11.86 -1.11 3.55
C ASP A 44 -12.06 -1.46 2.06
N GLY A 45 -12.73 -0.61 1.31
CA GLY A 45 -12.90 -0.76 -0.14
C GLY A 45 -11.71 -0.25 -0.95
N VAL A 46 -10.83 0.56 -0.34
CA VAL A 46 -9.67 1.15 -1.00
C VAL A 46 -8.53 0.13 -1.08
N PHE A 47 -8.11 -0.17 -2.31
CA PHE A 47 -7.07 -1.16 -2.62
C PHE A 47 -5.68 -0.79 -2.07
N ILE A 48 -5.46 0.46 -1.65
CA ILE A 48 -4.14 0.95 -1.21
C ILE A 48 -3.64 0.19 0.02
N ALA A 49 -4.51 -0.13 0.98
CA ALA A 49 -4.07 -0.68 2.27
C ALA A 49 -4.34 -2.18 2.44
N ASN A 50 -5.30 -2.75 1.70
CA ASN A 50 -5.66 -4.17 1.80
C ASN A 50 -6.41 -4.60 0.53
N VAL A 51 -6.65 -5.91 0.38
CA VAL A 51 -7.60 -6.44 -0.60
C VAL A 51 -8.98 -5.84 -0.33
N PRO A 52 -9.64 -5.23 -1.33
CA PRO A 52 -10.93 -4.57 -1.14
C PRO A 52 -11.97 -5.48 -0.46
N PHE A 53 -12.64 -4.92 0.55
CA PHE A 53 -13.73 -5.53 1.34
C PHE A 53 -13.35 -6.75 2.19
N VAL A 54 -12.09 -7.20 2.16
CA VAL A 54 -11.63 -8.28 3.04
C VAL A 54 -11.46 -7.75 4.46
N ARG A 55 -11.82 -8.58 5.44
CA ARG A 55 -11.64 -8.28 6.87
C ARG A 55 -10.18 -7.90 7.21
N GLN A 56 -10.02 -7.01 8.19
CA GLN A 56 -8.70 -6.49 8.57
C GLN A 56 -7.90 -7.43 9.48
N LEU A 57 -8.56 -8.35 10.19
CA LEU A 57 -7.88 -9.42 10.93
C LEU A 57 -7.95 -10.72 10.13
N GLY A 58 -6.91 -11.56 10.28
CA GLY A 58 -6.97 -12.93 9.80
C GLY A 58 -7.98 -13.78 10.60
N LEU A 59 -8.10 -15.05 10.23
CA LEU A 59 -9.13 -15.93 10.78
C LEU A 59 -8.95 -16.17 12.27
N VAL A 60 -7.72 -16.49 12.68
CA VAL A 60 -7.40 -16.83 14.07
C VAL A 60 -7.49 -15.57 14.93
N ALA A 61 -6.85 -14.47 14.51
CA ALA A 61 -6.94 -13.21 15.24
C ALA A 61 -8.39 -12.72 15.35
N GLY A 62 -9.15 -12.77 14.25
CA GLY A 62 -10.57 -12.41 14.22
C GLY A 62 -11.42 -13.27 15.16
N ALA A 63 -11.19 -14.58 15.23
CA ALA A 63 -11.93 -15.48 16.13
C ALA A 63 -11.74 -15.12 17.60
N PHE A 64 -10.54 -14.65 17.98
CA PHE A 64 -10.25 -14.22 19.36
C PHE A 64 -10.58 -12.75 19.63
N PHE A 65 -10.71 -11.91 18.59
CA PHE A 65 -11.01 -10.49 18.75
C PHE A 65 -12.37 -10.26 19.44
N VAL A 66 -13.44 -10.88 18.92
CA VAL A 66 -14.81 -10.73 19.46
C VAL A 66 -14.92 -11.14 20.93
N PRO A 67 -14.48 -12.34 21.36
CA PRO A 67 -14.49 -12.69 22.79
C PRO A 67 -13.52 -11.82 23.61
N GLY A 68 -12.44 -11.31 23.01
CA GLY A 68 -11.53 -10.36 23.64
C GLY A 68 -12.22 -9.04 23.99
N VAL A 69 -12.93 -8.45 23.03
CA VAL A 69 -13.75 -7.25 23.25
C VAL A 69 -14.80 -7.53 24.33
N ALA A 70 -15.53 -8.66 24.23
CA ALA A 70 -16.56 -9.02 25.19
C ALA A 70 -16.00 -9.14 26.63
N TRP A 71 -14.83 -9.75 26.79
CA TRP A 71 -14.17 -9.86 28.09
C TRP A 71 -13.70 -8.51 28.64
N LEU A 72 -13.13 -7.66 27.78
CA LEU A 72 -12.69 -6.31 28.17
C LEU A 72 -13.88 -5.45 28.61
N VAL A 73 -15.00 -5.52 27.90
CA VAL A 73 -16.23 -4.80 28.27
C VAL A 73 -16.79 -5.34 29.58
N TRP A 74 -16.89 -6.65 29.75
CA TRP A 74 -17.39 -7.27 30.98
C TRP A 74 -16.54 -6.89 32.20
N ARG A 75 -15.21 -6.82 32.05
CA ARG A 75 -14.26 -6.47 33.12
C ARG A 75 -13.60 -5.10 32.91
N TRP A 76 -14.34 -4.13 32.39
CA TRP A 76 -13.78 -2.83 32.01
C TRP A 76 -13.07 -2.08 33.15
N ARG A 77 -13.55 -2.21 34.40
CA ARG A 77 -12.94 -1.58 35.58
C ARG A 77 -11.70 -2.31 36.12
N ARG A 78 -11.33 -3.46 35.56
CA ARG A 78 -10.22 -4.27 36.08
C ARG A 78 -8.93 -3.95 35.33
N GLY A 79 -7.89 -3.57 36.07
CA GLY A 79 -6.56 -3.33 35.52
C GLY A 79 -6.57 -2.28 34.40
N ARG A 80 -5.92 -2.58 33.28
CA ARG A 80 -5.78 -1.68 32.12
C ARG A 80 -6.84 -1.91 31.03
N ASN A 81 -7.92 -2.63 31.33
CA ASN A 81 -8.95 -2.98 30.34
C ASN A 81 -9.64 -1.75 29.74
N LEU A 82 -10.00 -0.77 30.60
CA LEU A 82 -10.55 0.50 30.12
C LEU A 82 -9.58 1.23 29.19
N GLN A 83 -8.28 1.26 29.51
CA GLN A 83 -7.27 1.91 28.67
C GLN A 83 -7.19 1.26 27.28
N MET A 84 -7.30 -0.08 27.19
CA MET A 84 -7.34 -0.79 25.91
C MET A 84 -8.61 -0.46 25.10
N LEU A 85 -9.78 -0.42 25.76
CA LEU A 85 -11.04 -0.03 25.11
C LEU A 85 -11.01 1.43 24.64
N THR A 86 -10.46 2.34 25.45
CA THR A 86 -10.26 3.74 25.08
C THR A 86 -9.30 3.86 23.90
N MET A 87 -8.17 3.14 23.92
CA MET A 87 -7.22 3.13 22.80
C MET A 87 -7.88 2.64 21.52
N LEU A 88 -8.61 1.51 21.57
CA LEU A 88 -9.34 0.99 20.41
C LEU A 88 -10.37 2.01 19.90
N GLY A 89 -11.21 2.54 20.79
CA GLY A 89 -12.25 3.50 20.42
C GLY A 89 -11.69 4.80 19.85
N VAL A 90 -10.71 5.42 20.52
CA VAL A 90 -10.08 6.67 20.09
C VAL A 90 -9.39 6.51 18.75
N MET A 91 -8.70 5.39 18.53
CA MET A 91 -8.01 5.14 17.27
C MET A 91 -8.95 4.80 16.10
N LEU A 92 -10.22 4.46 16.38
CA LEU A 92 -11.27 4.32 15.38
C LEU A 92 -11.98 5.64 15.06
N LEU A 93 -11.85 6.68 15.92
CA LEU A 93 -12.54 7.96 15.73
C LEU A 93 -12.24 8.64 14.38
N PRO A 94 -10.99 8.68 13.87
CA PRO A 94 -10.72 9.31 12.57
C PRO A 94 -11.49 8.66 11.41
N ALA A 95 -11.71 7.35 11.46
CA ALA A 95 -12.54 6.64 10.48
C ALA A 95 -14.03 6.88 10.73
N ALA A 96 -14.48 6.87 11.99
CA ALA A 96 -15.87 7.08 12.34
C ALA A 96 -16.39 8.50 12.04
N LEU A 97 -15.53 9.51 12.21
CA LEU A 97 -15.81 10.94 11.98
C LEU A 97 -15.73 11.36 10.51
N ALA A 98 -15.46 10.44 9.58
CA ALA A 98 -15.52 10.71 8.14
C ALA A 98 -16.98 10.84 7.65
N LEU A 99 -17.68 11.88 8.12
CA LEU A 99 -19.10 12.12 7.87
C LEU A 99 -19.38 12.63 6.44
N ALA A 100 -18.42 13.32 5.83
CA ALA A 100 -18.52 13.82 4.46
C ALA A 100 -18.42 12.69 3.40
N PHE A 101 -17.78 11.57 3.74
CA PHE A 101 -17.54 10.45 2.83
C PHE A 101 -17.89 9.10 3.49
N PRO A 102 -19.17 8.86 3.84
CA PRO A 102 -19.59 7.64 4.53
C PRO A 102 -19.43 6.36 3.68
N ASN A 103 -19.32 6.51 2.36
CA ASN A 103 -18.99 5.45 1.41
C ASN A 103 -17.52 5.01 1.49
N GLU A 104 -16.64 5.81 2.09
CA GLU A 104 -15.23 5.45 2.35
C GLU A 104 -15.02 4.85 3.75
N VAL A 105 -16.11 4.48 4.45
CA VAL A 105 -16.05 3.83 5.77
C VAL A 105 -16.50 2.36 5.63
N PRO A 106 -15.72 1.40 6.16
CA PRO A 106 -14.52 1.58 6.99
C PRO A 106 -13.27 1.98 6.20
N SER A 107 -12.32 2.63 6.85
CA SER A 107 -11.03 3.01 6.26
C SER A 107 -9.86 2.49 7.08
N ALA A 108 -9.06 1.60 6.48
CA ALA A 108 -7.88 1.02 7.10
C ALA A 108 -6.80 2.08 7.36
N ILE A 109 -6.62 3.01 6.43
CA ILE A 109 -5.63 4.09 6.54
C ILE A 109 -5.99 5.03 7.70
N ARG A 110 -7.26 5.44 7.80
CA ARG A 110 -7.73 6.32 8.89
C ARG A 110 -7.70 5.63 10.25
N ALA A 111 -7.91 4.31 10.28
CA ALA A 111 -7.92 3.51 11.50
C ALA A 111 -6.61 2.74 11.75
N ILE A 112 -5.51 3.08 11.07
CA ILE A 112 -4.24 2.34 11.19
C ILE A 112 -3.73 2.30 12.63
N GLY A 113 -3.96 3.35 13.41
CA GLY A 113 -3.63 3.41 14.84
C GLY A 113 -4.39 2.41 15.70
N ALA A 114 -5.49 1.83 15.21
CA ALA A 114 -6.26 0.83 15.94
C ALA A 114 -5.65 -0.58 15.84
N LEU A 115 -4.70 -0.81 14.91
CA LEU A 115 -4.08 -2.11 14.69
C LEU A 115 -3.44 -2.70 15.97
N PRO A 116 -2.59 -1.98 16.73
CA PRO A 116 -1.99 -2.54 17.94
C PRO A 116 -3.05 -2.91 18.99
N ALA A 117 -4.07 -2.07 19.16
CA ALA A 117 -5.16 -2.34 20.09
C ALA A 117 -5.94 -3.60 19.66
N ALA A 118 -6.25 -3.74 18.37
CA ALA A 118 -7.00 -4.89 17.86
C ALA A 118 -6.24 -6.22 18.03
N VAL A 119 -4.93 -6.23 17.78
CA VAL A 119 -4.08 -7.40 18.00
C VAL A 119 -3.99 -7.74 19.49
N LEU A 120 -3.81 -6.74 20.37
CA LEU A 120 -3.77 -6.96 21.81
C LEU A 120 -5.09 -7.51 22.36
N VAL A 121 -6.22 -6.98 21.89
CA VAL A 121 -7.56 -7.46 22.27
C VAL A 121 -7.73 -8.94 21.90
N SER A 122 -7.29 -9.32 20.71
CA SER A 122 -7.29 -10.72 20.25
C SER A 122 -6.38 -11.59 21.14
N ALA A 123 -5.19 -11.09 21.47
CA ALA A 123 -4.25 -11.78 22.34
C ALA A 123 -4.77 -11.96 23.78
N VAL A 124 -5.59 -11.04 24.31
CA VAL A 124 -6.20 -11.17 25.64
C VAL A 124 -7.09 -12.41 25.71
N ALA A 125 -7.97 -12.62 24.73
CA ALA A 125 -8.82 -13.81 24.71
C ALA A 125 -7.99 -15.10 24.58
N LEU A 126 -7.00 -15.10 23.69
CA LEU A 126 -6.10 -16.24 23.52
C LEU A 126 -5.33 -16.55 24.82
N ALA A 127 -4.81 -15.53 25.50
CA ALA A 127 -4.08 -15.68 26.75
C ALA A 127 -4.95 -16.23 27.89
N ILE A 128 -6.23 -15.83 27.94
CA ILE A 128 -7.18 -16.39 28.90
C ILE A 128 -7.40 -17.88 28.61
N VAL A 129 -7.74 -18.23 27.36
CA VAL A 129 -7.94 -19.63 26.95
C VAL A 129 -6.69 -20.46 27.24
N TRP A 130 -5.51 -19.95 26.87
CA TRP A 130 -4.23 -20.61 27.12
C TRP A 130 -4.00 -20.87 28.61
N ARG A 131 -4.25 -19.89 29.48
CA ARG A 131 -4.07 -20.04 30.92
C ARG A 131 -5.03 -21.08 31.51
N GLU A 132 -6.30 -21.06 31.11
CA GLU A 132 -7.28 -22.03 31.63
C GLU A 132 -6.93 -23.46 31.16
N VAL A 133 -6.56 -23.63 29.89
CA VAL A 133 -6.17 -24.94 29.33
C VAL A 133 -4.89 -25.47 29.99
N THR A 134 -3.84 -24.66 30.07
CA THR A 134 -2.56 -25.10 30.67
C THR A 134 -2.67 -25.31 32.18
N GLY A 135 -3.53 -24.56 32.87
CA GLY A 135 -3.83 -24.78 34.29
C GLY A 135 -4.48 -26.13 34.56
N GLN A 136 -5.44 -26.54 33.71
CA GLN A 136 -6.09 -27.86 33.83
C GLN A 136 -5.16 -29.02 33.43
N LEU A 137 -4.24 -28.77 32.51
CA LEU A 137 -3.28 -29.77 32.01
C LEU A 137 -1.97 -29.77 32.80
N ALA A 138 -1.88 -29.01 33.90
CA ALA A 138 -0.70 -29.00 34.76
C ALA A 138 -0.36 -30.44 35.22
N GLY A 139 0.90 -30.84 35.05
CA GLY A 139 1.37 -32.20 35.33
C GLY A 139 1.14 -33.24 34.22
N HIS A 140 0.31 -32.94 33.20
CA HIS A 140 0.05 -33.84 32.07
C HIS A 140 0.91 -33.47 30.87
N ARG A 141 2.10 -34.09 30.74
CA ARG A 141 3.06 -33.80 29.67
C ARG A 141 2.46 -33.88 28.27
N VAL A 142 1.68 -34.93 27.99
CA VAL A 142 1.00 -35.11 26.69
C VAL A 142 0.01 -33.99 26.43
N GLY A 143 -0.78 -33.61 27.45
CA GLY A 143 -1.73 -32.49 27.35
C GLY A 143 -1.05 -31.17 27.02
N MET A 144 0.08 -30.85 27.69
CA MET A 144 0.86 -29.64 27.39
C MET A 144 1.42 -29.64 25.96
N VAL A 145 1.92 -30.78 25.48
CA VAL A 145 2.42 -30.91 24.10
C VAL A 145 1.28 -30.71 23.09
N LEU A 146 0.10 -31.28 23.35
CA LEU A 146 -1.07 -31.10 22.49
C LEU A 146 -1.57 -29.65 22.48
N ALA A 147 -1.60 -28.98 23.63
CA ALA A 147 -1.98 -27.56 23.71
C ALA A 147 -0.98 -26.67 22.93
N ALA A 148 0.33 -26.88 23.12
CA ALA A 148 1.35 -26.16 22.37
C ALA A 148 1.26 -26.47 20.87
N GLY A 149 1.05 -27.73 20.49
CA GLY A 149 0.83 -28.14 19.11
C GLY A 149 -0.38 -27.46 18.48
N ALA A 150 -1.49 -27.34 19.22
CA ALA A 150 -2.69 -26.64 18.75
C ALA A 150 -2.43 -25.13 18.53
N LEU A 151 -1.69 -24.48 19.44
CA LEU A 151 -1.30 -23.07 19.27
C LEU A 151 -0.41 -22.88 18.04
N VAL A 152 0.62 -23.70 17.87
CA VAL A 152 1.50 -23.67 16.69
C VAL A 152 0.68 -23.90 15.42
N THR A 153 -0.20 -24.90 15.42
CA THR A 153 -1.08 -25.21 14.29
C THR A 153 -1.97 -24.02 13.92
N ALA A 154 -2.56 -23.33 14.91
CA ALA A 154 -3.37 -22.14 14.67
C ALA A 154 -2.54 -21.01 14.03
N LEU A 155 -1.33 -20.73 14.55
CA LEU A 155 -0.44 -19.72 13.98
C LEU A 155 0.02 -20.07 12.56
N THR A 156 0.35 -21.34 12.31
CA THR A 156 0.71 -21.82 10.97
C THR A 156 -0.48 -21.70 10.02
N TYR A 157 -1.68 -22.07 10.46
CA TYR A 157 -2.90 -21.92 9.66
C TYR A 157 -3.17 -20.46 9.29
N GLU A 158 -3.02 -19.53 10.23
CA GLU A 158 -3.16 -18.10 9.96
C GLU A 158 -2.16 -17.61 8.90
N ALA A 159 -0.90 -18.02 9.02
CA ALA A 159 0.15 -17.66 8.07
C ALA A 159 -0.15 -18.21 6.67
N VAL A 160 -0.53 -19.49 6.57
CA VAL A 160 -0.88 -20.15 5.30
C VAL A 160 -2.13 -19.51 4.67
N ALA A 161 -3.13 -19.16 5.47
CA ALA A 161 -4.35 -18.52 4.98
C ALA A 161 -4.12 -17.07 4.51
N THR A 162 -3.23 -16.33 5.18
CA THR A 162 -2.95 -14.92 4.87
C THR A 162 -1.94 -14.75 3.73
N TYR A 163 -1.06 -15.73 3.51
CA TYR A 163 -0.03 -15.69 2.48
C TYR A 163 -0.58 -15.40 1.05
N PRO A 164 -1.54 -16.17 0.50
CA PRO A 164 -2.08 -15.87 -0.82
C PRO A 164 -2.83 -14.53 -0.85
N LEU A 165 -3.46 -14.14 0.26
CA LEU A 165 -4.18 -12.88 0.35
C LEU A 165 -3.22 -11.69 0.14
N TYR A 166 -2.05 -11.71 0.77
CA TYR A 166 -1.06 -10.64 0.66
C TYR A 166 -0.22 -10.72 -0.62
N PHE A 167 0.30 -11.88 -0.97
CA PHE A 167 1.27 -11.99 -2.08
C PHE A 167 0.64 -12.19 -3.45
N ARG A 168 -0.62 -12.62 -3.51
CA ARG A 168 -1.31 -12.87 -4.78
C ARG A 168 -2.53 -11.98 -4.93
N ASP A 169 -3.48 -12.06 -4.00
CA ASP A 169 -4.78 -11.41 -4.17
C ASP A 169 -4.64 -9.88 -4.06
N TYR A 170 -3.85 -9.39 -3.11
CA TYR A 170 -3.56 -7.95 -2.98
C TYR A 170 -2.83 -7.39 -4.19
N VAL A 171 -1.81 -8.10 -4.69
CA VAL A 171 -1.09 -7.74 -5.92
C VAL A 171 -2.03 -7.67 -7.12
N ALA A 172 -2.91 -8.66 -7.29
CA ALA A 172 -3.86 -8.70 -8.39
C ALA A 172 -4.91 -7.57 -8.37
N HIS A 173 -5.18 -6.98 -7.20
CA HIS A 173 -6.10 -5.85 -7.05
C HIS A 173 -5.41 -4.47 -7.14
N GLN A 174 -4.08 -4.43 -7.25
CA GLN A 174 -3.36 -3.18 -7.53
C GLN A 174 -3.50 -2.78 -9.01
N PRO A 175 -3.41 -1.48 -9.32
CA PRO A 175 -3.23 -1.01 -10.69
C PRO A 175 -2.09 -1.75 -11.39
N ASP A 176 -2.31 -2.13 -12.66
CA ASP A 176 -1.35 -2.88 -13.49
C ASP A 176 -0.76 -4.14 -12.83
N GLY A 177 -1.49 -4.77 -11.90
CA GLY A 177 -0.99 -5.94 -11.17
C GLY A 177 0.25 -5.64 -10.33
N ASN A 178 0.34 -4.42 -9.78
CA ASN A 178 1.49 -3.90 -9.03
C ASN A 178 2.78 -3.82 -9.88
N TYR A 179 2.65 -3.57 -11.18
CA TYR A 179 3.81 -3.34 -12.05
C TYR A 179 4.55 -2.07 -11.63
N SER A 180 5.85 -2.21 -11.34
CA SER A 180 6.70 -1.07 -10.97
C SER A 180 7.40 -0.49 -12.19
N ILE A 181 6.85 0.60 -12.73
CA ILE A 181 7.44 1.32 -13.86
C ILE A 181 8.85 1.83 -13.54
N SER A 182 9.06 2.38 -12.34
CA SER A 182 10.36 2.89 -11.91
C SER A 182 11.42 1.79 -11.81
N LEU A 183 11.06 0.58 -11.35
CA LEU A 183 11.98 -0.56 -11.34
C LEU A 183 12.31 -1.03 -12.75
N ALA A 184 11.34 -1.04 -13.67
CA ALA A 184 11.56 -1.44 -15.05
C ALA A 184 12.48 -0.46 -15.80
N ILE A 185 12.26 0.84 -15.61
CA ILE A 185 13.14 1.91 -16.10
C ILE A 185 14.55 1.75 -15.53
N ALA A 186 14.69 1.57 -14.21
CA ALA A 186 15.99 1.37 -13.56
C ALA A 186 16.72 0.13 -14.11
N LYS A 187 16.01 -0.98 -14.33
CA LYS A 187 16.57 -2.17 -14.96
C LYS A 187 17.07 -1.90 -16.38
N ALA A 188 16.28 -1.21 -17.21
CA ALA A 188 16.70 -0.85 -18.56
C ALA A 188 17.98 0.00 -18.56
N ILE A 189 18.10 0.93 -17.61
CA ILE A 189 19.32 1.74 -17.42
C ILE A 189 20.49 0.88 -16.97
N CYS A 190 20.30 -0.02 -16.01
CA CYS A 190 21.35 -0.95 -15.56
C CYS A 190 21.80 -1.91 -16.68
N ASP A 191 20.85 -2.41 -17.49
CA ASP A 191 21.13 -3.31 -18.61
C ASP A 191 21.88 -2.59 -19.73
N PHE A 192 21.65 -1.29 -19.91
CA PHE A 192 22.46 -0.44 -20.80
C PHE A 192 23.89 -0.26 -20.25
N GLY A 193 24.06 -0.24 -18.94
CA GLY A 193 25.36 -0.26 -18.26
C GLY A 193 26.23 0.96 -18.60
N ASP A 194 27.53 0.73 -18.78
CA ASP A 194 28.52 1.77 -19.12
C ASP A 194 28.59 2.05 -20.63
N SER A 195 27.59 1.61 -21.41
CA SER A 195 27.55 1.81 -22.86
C SER A 195 27.42 3.27 -23.27
N GLY A 196 26.92 4.12 -22.36
CA GLY A 196 26.89 5.57 -22.49
C GLY A 196 25.79 6.21 -21.65
N ASP A 197 25.28 7.35 -22.10
CA ASP A 197 24.30 8.13 -21.34
C ASP A 197 22.87 7.60 -21.51
N ALA A 198 22.14 7.48 -20.40
CA ALA A 198 20.73 7.11 -20.40
C ALA A 198 19.87 8.29 -19.93
N TYR A 199 18.94 8.72 -20.78
CA TYR A 199 18.00 9.81 -20.53
C TYR A 199 16.56 9.29 -20.43
N ILE A 200 15.71 10.02 -19.73
CA ILE A 200 14.27 9.73 -19.63
C ILE A 200 13.52 10.99 -20.03
N ILE A 201 12.59 10.92 -20.99
CA ILE A 201 11.71 12.05 -21.29
C ILE A 201 10.56 12.05 -20.28
N VAL A 202 10.41 13.16 -19.54
CA VAL A 202 9.41 13.31 -18.49
C VAL A 202 8.01 13.32 -19.10
N TRP A 203 7.12 12.46 -18.59
CA TRP A 203 5.72 12.41 -19.00
C TRP A 203 4.78 12.62 -17.80
N PRO A 204 3.68 13.38 -17.93
CA PRO A 204 2.78 13.66 -16.81
C PRO A 204 2.19 12.39 -16.17
N HIS A 205 2.23 12.32 -14.84
CA HIS A 205 1.63 11.24 -14.03
C HIS A 205 2.12 9.82 -14.37
N TRP A 206 3.30 9.70 -14.99
CA TRP A 206 3.78 8.43 -15.49
C TRP A 206 4.70 7.68 -14.52
N TYR A 207 5.76 8.33 -14.04
CA TYR A 207 6.72 7.75 -13.10
C TYR A 207 7.17 8.79 -12.07
N ASP A 208 7.83 8.32 -11.00
CA ASP A 208 8.56 9.15 -10.05
C ASP A 208 10.07 8.96 -10.27
N GLY A 209 10.77 10.03 -10.66
CA GLY A 209 12.22 10.03 -10.89
C GLY A 209 13.03 9.71 -9.63
N ASN A 210 12.57 10.14 -8.45
CA ASN A 210 13.22 9.78 -7.19
C ASN A 210 13.11 8.28 -6.91
N ALA A 211 12.00 7.66 -7.32
CA ALA A 211 11.83 6.22 -7.20
C ALA A 211 12.78 5.47 -8.16
N VAL A 212 13.02 5.98 -9.36
CA VAL A 212 14.04 5.39 -10.28
C VAL A 212 15.44 5.51 -9.67
N GLN A 213 15.81 6.69 -9.18
CA GLN A 213 17.09 6.93 -8.50
C GLN A 213 17.33 5.96 -7.33
N ALA A 214 16.32 5.80 -6.47
CA ALA A 214 16.38 4.88 -5.35
C ALA A 214 16.62 3.43 -5.80
N GLN A 215 16.00 2.99 -6.92
CA GLN A 215 16.19 1.64 -7.46
C GLN A 215 17.55 1.43 -8.10
N LEU A 216 18.15 2.48 -8.67
CA LEU A 216 19.51 2.43 -9.21
C LEU A 216 20.58 2.32 -8.12
N GLY A 217 20.22 2.47 -6.84
CA GLY A 217 21.17 2.50 -5.73
C GLY A 217 22.18 3.65 -5.85
N ARG A 218 21.87 4.66 -6.68
CA ARG A 218 22.72 5.82 -6.89
C ARG A 218 22.43 6.82 -5.78
N GLU A 219 23.39 6.99 -4.87
CA GLU A 219 23.36 8.07 -3.88
C GLU A 219 23.71 9.43 -4.49
N ASN A 220 23.95 9.51 -5.81
CA ASN A 220 24.35 10.76 -6.46
C ASN A 220 23.15 11.72 -6.59
N PRO A 221 23.12 12.85 -5.86
CA PRO A 221 22.05 13.83 -5.95
C PRO A 221 22.01 14.54 -7.32
N ASP A 222 23.10 14.46 -8.09
CA ASP A 222 23.28 15.18 -9.35
C ASP A 222 22.89 14.36 -10.58
N TRP A 223 22.29 13.16 -10.42
CA TRP A 223 21.75 12.40 -11.56
C TRP A 223 20.43 13.03 -12.04
N ASP A 224 20.55 14.02 -12.92
CA ASP A 224 19.44 14.72 -13.58
C ASP A 224 19.43 14.41 -15.08
N ASN A 225 19.08 13.17 -15.42
CA ASN A 225 18.93 12.72 -16.81
C ASN A 225 17.46 12.75 -17.27
N ASP A 226 16.61 13.44 -16.52
CA ASP A 226 15.22 13.68 -16.85
C ASP A 226 15.13 14.88 -17.82
N LEU A 227 14.63 14.64 -19.03
CA LEU A 227 14.46 15.63 -20.08
C LEU A 227 12.99 16.04 -20.15
N TYR A 228 12.70 17.32 -19.94
CA TYR A 228 11.32 17.84 -20.06
C TYR A 228 10.90 18.05 -21.52
N ASP A 229 11.86 18.24 -22.43
CA ASP A 229 11.65 18.37 -23.86
C ASP A 229 12.94 18.03 -24.63
N LEU A 230 12.82 17.68 -25.91
CA LEU A 230 13.94 17.43 -26.82
C LEU A 230 14.38 18.74 -27.49
N HIS A 231 15.37 19.41 -26.91
CA HIS A 231 15.96 20.60 -27.50
C HIS A 231 17.11 20.26 -28.46
N PRO A 232 17.17 20.83 -29.68
CA PRO A 232 18.25 20.57 -30.65
C PRO A 232 19.67 20.84 -30.11
N ASP A 233 19.79 21.80 -29.18
CA ASP A 233 21.06 22.17 -28.56
C ASP A 233 21.34 21.42 -27.24
N GLY A 234 20.52 20.44 -26.89
CA GLY A 234 20.60 19.66 -25.67
C GLY A 234 20.82 18.17 -25.90
N PRO A 235 20.99 17.38 -24.82
CA PRO A 235 20.95 15.93 -24.90
C PRO A 235 19.57 15.46 -25.44
N PRO A 236 19.52 14.37 -26.22
CA PRO A 236 20.64 13.50 -26.59
C PRO A 236 21.43 13.98 -27.83
N PHE A 237 21.09 15.10 -28.46
CA PHE A 237 21.68 15.54 -29.74
C PHE A 237 23.09 16.12 -29.61
N GLN A 238 23.39 16.75 -28.47
CA GLN A 238 24.72 17.22 -28.12
C GLN A 238 25.34 16.37 -27.00
N GLY A 239 26.64 16.11 -27.10
CA GLY A 239 27.40 15.33 -26.12
C GLY A 239 28.65 14.71 -26.73
N ASP A 240 29.43 14.01 -25.92
CA ASP A 240 30.59 13.25 -26.39
C ASP A 240 30.16 12.12 -27.34
N PRO A 241 30.98 11.77 -28.35
CA PRO A 241 30.72 10.63 -29.24
C PRO A 241 30.53 9.35 -28.43
N GLY A 242 29.48 8.60 -28.75
CA GLY A 242 29.13 7.40 -28.00
C GLY A 242 27.68 6.99 -28.14
N ALA A 243 27.37 5.79 -27.64
CA ALA A 243 26.01 5.30 -27.59
C ALA A 243 25.21 6.05 -26.52
N PHE A 244 23.93 6.21 -26.74
CA PHE A 244 23.01 6.73 -25.74
C PHE A 244 21.69 5.96 -25.79
N MET A 245 20.96 6.04 -24.69
CA MET A 245 19.60 5.52 -24.58
C MET A 245 18.66 6.65 -24.17
N VAL A 246 17.48 6.73 -24.80
CA VAL A 246 16.38 7.59 -24.36
C VAL A 246 15.17 6.73 -24.06
N ILE A 247 14.64 6.86 -22.85
CA ILE A 247 13.41 6.21 -22.43
C ILE A 247 12.25 7.17 -22.69
N VAL A 248 11.30 6.72 -23.51
CA VAL A 248 10.18 7.51 -24.01
C VAL A 248 8.86 6.85 -23.63
N HIS A 249 7.86 7.67 -23.25
CA HIS A 249 6.51 7.20 -22.99
C HIS A 249 5.89 6.62 -24.29
N PRO A 250 5.11 5.53 -24.25
CA PRO A 250 4.55 4.92 -25.47
C PRO A 250 3.65 5.84 -26.30
N GLU A 251 3.01 6.83 -25.66
CA GLU A 251 2.14 7.82 -26.32
C GLU A 251 2.88 9.07 -26.80
N ASP A 252 4.18 9.22 -26.51
CA ASP A 252 4.98 10.36 -26.96
C ASP A 252 5.55 10.10 -28.37
N GLU A 253 4.65 10.04 -29.35
CA GLU A 253 5.01 9.83 -30.76
C GLU A 253 5.87 10.98 -31.30
N ALA A 254 5.67 12.21 -30.81
CA ALA A 254 6.38 13.39 -31.28
C ALA A 254 7.88 13.34 -30.94
N SER A 255 8.21 12.98 -29.71
CA SER A 255 9.62 12.79 -29.31
C SER A 255 10.24 11.62 -30.03
N LEU A 256 9.52 10.49 -30.17
CA LEU A 256 10.01 9.31 -30.85
C LEU A 256 10.31 9.56 -32.34
N ASP A 257 9.44 10.29 -33.03
CA ASP A 257 9.63 10.66 -34.44
C ASP A 257 10.80 11.63 -34.62
N THR A 258 11.01 12.54 -33.66
CA THR A 258 12.18 13.41 -33.65
C THR A 258 13.47 12.60 -33.50
N LEU A 259 13.52 11.66 -32.54
CA LEU A 259 14.67 10.77 -32.35
C LEU A 259 14.96 9.92 -33.61
N ARG A 260 13.93 9.36 -34.25
CA ARG A 260 14.06 8.57 -35.49
C ARG A 260 14.57 9.39 -36.68
N ARG A 261 14.14 10.65 -36.77
CA ARG A 261 14.54 11.57 -37.85
C ARG A 261 15.99 12.03 -37.69
N GLU A 262 16.40 12.41 -36.48
CA GLU A 262 17.75 12.89 -36.20
C GLU A 262 18.77 11.74 -36.12
N PHE A 263 18.34 10.55 -35.72
CA PHE A 263 19.17 9.33 -35.69
C PHE A 263 18.55 8.20 -36.52
N PRO A 264 18.68 8.23 -37.87
CA PRO A 264 18.05 7.24 -38.76
C PRO A 264 18.52 5.79 -38.58
N LYS A 265 19.70 5.60 -37.95
CA LYS A 265 20.24 4.28 -37.60
C LYS A 265 19.82 3.82 -36.20
N GLY A 266 19.15 4.67 -35.43
CA GLY A 266 18.70 4.36 -34.08
C GLY A 266 17.65 3.27 -34.05
N VAL A 267 17.58 2.56 -32.94
CA VAL A 267 16.68 1.41 -32.75
C VAL A 267 15.74 1.70 -31.59
N ALA A 268 14.43 1.67 -31.86
CA ALA A 268 13.39 1.78 -30.84
C ALA A 268 12.92 0.39 -30.43
N ILE A 269 13.08 0.04 -29.16
CA ILE A 269 12.67 -1.25 -28.61
C ILE A 269 11.54 -1.03 -27.60
N PRO A 270 10.33 -1.58 -27.83
CA PRO A 270 9.26 -1.52 -26.85
C PRO A 270 9.52 -2.49 -25.69
N GLN A 271 9.45 -1.97 -24.47
CA GLN A 271 9.51 -2.72 -23.22
C GLN A 271 8.09 -3.01 -22.76
N HIS A 272 7.79 -4.23 -22.36
CA HIS A 272 6.42 -4.68 -22.09
C HIS A 272 6.16 -4.90 -20.60
N LYS A 273 4.91 -4.63 -20.17
CA LYS A 273 4.38 -5.01 -18.87
C LYS A 273 4.07 -6.51 -18.83
N PHE A 274 3.63 -7.01 -17.66
CA PHE A 274 3.25 -8.42 -17.47
C PHE A 274 2.07 -8.88 -18.35
N ASP A 275 1.19 -7.96 -18.75
CA ASP A 275 0.04 -8.22 -19.60
C ASP A 275 0.34 -8.13 -21.10
N GLY A 276 1.59 -7.82 -21.47
CA GLY A 276 2.02 -7.63 -22.86
C GLY A 276 1.73 -6.24 -23.45
N SER A 277 1.16 -5.31 -22.69
CA SER A 277 1.07 -3.91 -23.10
C SER A 277 2.45 -3.23 -23.04
N ILE A 278 2.67 -2.18 -23.83
CA ILE A 278 3.94 -1.46 -23.84
C ILE A 278 4.02 -0.58 -22.58
N ALA A 279 5.07 -0.76 -21.79
CA ALA A 279 5.37 0.05 -20.62
C ALA A 279 6.09 1.36 -21.00
N PHE A 280 7.09 1.25 -21.87
CA PHE A 280 7.88 2.34 -22.42
C PHE A 280 8.67 1.88 -23.64
N ILE A 281 9.27 2.83 -24.35
CA ILE A 281 10.13 2.57 -25.49
C ILE A 281 11.54 3.01 -25.11
N THR A 282 12.51 2.11 -25.24
CA THR A 282 13.94 2.43 -25.17
C THR A 282 14.43 2.71 -26.58
N PHE A 283 14.78 3.96 -26.87
CA PHE A 283 15.44 4.36 -28.10
C PHE A 283 16.95 4.34 -27.91
N TYR A 284 17.66 3.57 -28.72
CA TYR A 284 19.12 3.52 -28.74
C TYR A 284 19.64 4.28 -29.95
N GLY A 285 20.59 5.17 -29.72
CA GLY A 285 21.29 5.90 -30.78
C GLY A 285 22.79 5.95 -30.53
N GLU A 286 23.53 6.43 -31.52
CA GLU A 286 24.96 6.71 -31.44
C GLU A 286 25.18 8.11 -32.03
N ARG A 287 25.93 8.93 -31.30
CA ARG A 287 26.33 10.28 -31.72
C ARG A 287 27.61 10.26 -32.54
#